data_AF-A0A922VB06-F1
#
_entry.id   AF-A0A922VB06-F1
#
_cell.length_a   1.000
_cell.length_b   1.000
_cell.length_c   1.000
_cell.angle_alpha   90.00
_cell.angle_beta   90.00
_cell.angle_gamma   90.00
#
_symmetry.space_group_name_H-M   'P 1'
#
loop_
_entity.id
_entity.type
_entity.pdbx_description
1 polymer ?
#
loop_
_entity_poly.entity_id
_entity_poly.type
_entity_poly.pdbx_seq_one_letter_code
_entity_poly.pdbx_strand_id
1 'polypeptide(L)'
;MRTNCAVIRRCTEGFGVCNQARWRRIASMAERASREQQWDFYARQTDVAKKRAMDRLTLINQIEALMEAGMTKSASVTALADLCDASAASIWSWLSAVAGISRHDRLAYLVPRFKGGGCPAAIETQLLDRLAADYLRPERPSWAACVRRVKVFAESHGISLPHARTLWRRLCKLYDGQTMASHRGEQLPAWLLRRLPANDR
;
A
#
# COMPACT_ATOMS: atom_id res chain seq x y z
N MET A 1 50.90 0.79 26.58
CA MET A 1 49.42 0.81 26.68
C MET A 1 48.83 1.38 25.39
N ARG A 2 48.35 0.51 24.50
CA ARG A 2 47.48 0.87 23.38
C ARG A 2 46.37 -0.18 23.33
N THR A 3 45.14 0.30 23.34
CA THR A 3 43.89 -0.44 23.46
C THR A 3 43.38 -0.96 22.11
N ASN A 4 42.64 -2.07 22.22
CA ASN A 4 41.60 -2.61 21.35
C ASN A 4 41.98 -3.38 20.07
N CYS A 5 42.06 -4.69 20.29
CA CYS A 5 41.94 -5.81 19.36
C CYS A 5 40.71 -5.72 18.43
N ALA A 6 41.00 -5.69 17.14
CA ALA A 6 40.33 -6.60 16.20
C ALA A 6 40.60 -8.06 16.62
N VAL A 7 39.67 -8.98 16.32
CA VAL A 7 39.96 -10.28 15.70
C VAL A 7 38.66 -11.06 15.53
N ILE A 8 38.26 -11.15 14.27
CA ILE A 8 37.49 -12.23 13.68
C ILE A 8 38.42 -13.46 13.55
N ARG A 9 37.87 -14.67 13.79
CA ARG A 9 38.45 -16.04 13.62
C ARG A 9 39.34 -16.56 14.74
N ARG A 10 38.79 -17.53 15.50
CA ARG A 10 39.09 -18.98 15.37
C ARG A 10 38.40 -19.72 16.51
N CYS A 11 37.70 -20.80 16.18
CA CYS A 11 37.63 -22.04 16.98
C CYS A 11 36.67 -23.00 16.28
N THR A 12 37.19 -23.63 15.22
CA THR A 12 36.81 -24.99 14.85
C THR A 12 37.58 -25.92 15.77
N GLU A 13 36.93 -26.49 16.78
CA GLU A 13 37.27 -27.80 17.37
C GLU A 13 36.27 -28.19 18.47
N GLY A 14 35.53 -29.27 18.19
CA GLY A 14 34.92 -30.17 19.16
C GLY A 14 33.99 -29.61 20.23
N PHE A 15 32.69 -29.45 19.94
CA PHE A 15 31.61 -29.74 20.91
C PHE A 15 30.26 -29.89 20.18
N GLY A 16 29.69 -31.11 20.20
CA GLY A 16 28.25 -31.36 20.24
C GLY A 16 27.45 -31.22 18.93
N VAL A 17 27.06 -32.37 18.38
CA VAL A 17 26.07 -32.61 17.31
C VAL A 17 24.63 -32.15 17.69
N CYS A 18 24.45 -31.16 18.58
CA CYS A 18 23.14 -30.74 19.09
C CYS A 18 22.69 -29.31 18.71
N ASN A 19 23.56 -28.44 18.17
CA ASN A 19 23.20 -27.03 17.91
C ASN A 19 22.66 -26.76 16.49
N GLN A 20 22.97 -27.62 15.51
CA GLN A 20 22.44 -27.48 14.14
C GLN A 20 20.93 -27.70 14.07
N ALA A 21 20.37 -28.62 14.87
CA ALA A 21 18.94 -28.89 14.88
C ALA A 21 18.13 -27.71 15.45
N ARG A 22 18.69 -27.00 16.44
CA ARG A 22 18.05 -25.83 17.06
C ARG A 22 18.03 -24.63 16.10
N TRP A 23 19.14 -24.35 15.42
CA TRP A 23 19.19 -23.28 14.41
C TRP A 23 18.36 -23.57 13.17
N ARG A 24 18.34 -24.82 12.68
CA ARG A 24 17.43 -25.24 11.60
C ARG A 24 15.97 -25.09 12.00
N ARG A 25 15.61 -25.43 13.25
CA ARG A 25 14.25 -25.26 13.77
C ARG A 25 13.85 -23.79 13.89
N ILE A 26 14.72 -22.93 14.40
CA ILE A 26 14.48 -21.48 14.50
C ILE A 26 14.34 -20.84 13.11
N ALA A 27 15.22 -21.18 12.15
CA ALA A 27 15.11 -20.72 10.77
C ALA A 27 13.80 -21.19 10.12
N SER A 28 13.43 -22.46 10.30
CA SER A 28 12.16 -23.00 9.78
C SER A 28 10.92 -22.35 10.41
N MET A 29 11.00 -21.92 11.68
CA MET A 29 9.92 -21.21 12.35
C MET A 29 9.80 -19.77 11.86
N ALA A 30 10.92 -19.07 11.64
CA ALA A 30 10.93 -17.73 11.06
C ALA A 30 10.41 -17.74 9.62
N GLU A 31 10.75 -18.77 8.85
CA GLU A 31 10.28 -18.98 7.47
C GLU A 31 8.78 -19.33 7.43
N ARG A 32 8.29 -20.16 8.36
CA ARG A 32 6.86 -20.41 8.55
C ARG A 32 6.09 -19.18 9.02
N ALA A 33 6.63 -18.41 9.96
CA ALA A 33 6.03 -17.16 10.41
C ALA A 33 5.99 -16.12 9.27
N SER A 34 7.04 -16.04 8.45
CA SER A 34 7.06 -15.22 7.25
C SER A 34 6.01 -15.68 6.22
N ARG A 35 5.81 -17.00 6.07
CA ARG A 35 4.80 -17.58 5.18
C ARG A 35 3.38 -17.22 5.62
N GLU A 36 3.04 -17.48 6.88
CA GLU A 36 1.73 -17.15 7.46
C GLU A 36 1.42 -15.66 7.34
N GLN A 37 2.40 -14.79 7.63
CA GLN A 37 2.25 -13.35 7.46
C GLN A 37 1.98 -12.92 6.01
N GLN A 38 2.62 -13.56 5.02
CA GLN A 38 2.32 -13.26 3.61
C GLN A 38 0.92 -13.75 3.22
N TRP A 39 0.49 -14.91 3.71
CA TRP A 39 -0.86 -15.43 3.45
C TRP A 39 -1.94 -14.58 4.12
N ASP A 40 -1.72 -14.11 5.35
CA ASP A 40 -2.59 -13.14 6.00
C ASP A 40 -2.65 -11.82 5.22
N PHE A 41 -1.52 -11.35 4.73
CA PHE A 41 -1.46 -10.17 3.89
C PHE A 41 -2.27 -10.35 2.60
N TYR A 42 -2.14 -11.51 1.95
CA TYR A 42 -2.93 -11.89 0.78
C TYR A 42 -4.44 -11.95 1.10
N ALA A 43 -4.82 -12.56 2.23
CA ALA A 43 -6.22 -12.71 2.64
C ALA A 43 -6.92 -11.36 2.79
N ARG A 44 -6.22 -10.38 3.38
CA ARG A 44 -6.70 -9.00 3.59
C ARG A 44 -6.79 -8.14 2.32
N GLN A 45 -6.25 -8.60 1.19
CA GLN A 45 -6.28 -7.82 -0.04
C GLN A 45 -7.64 -7.83 -0.74
N THR A 46 -7.86 -6.79 -1.54
CA THR A 46 -9.00 -6.66 -2.44
C THR A 46 -8.95 -7.70 -3.57
N ASP A 47 -10.12 -8.04 -4.12
CA ASP A 47 -10.23 -9.00 -5.22
C ASP A 47 -9.43 -8.58 -6.46
N VAL A 48 -9.32 -7.27 -6.70
CA VAL A 48 -8.50 -6.71 -7.79
C VAL A 48 -7.01 -7.04 -7.58
N ALA A 49 -6.51 -6.90 -6.35
CA ALA A 49 -5.13 -7.23 -6.04
C ALA A 49 -4.86 -8.74 -6.11
N LYS A 50 -5.82 -9.56 -5.66
CA LYS A 50 -5.76 -11.03 -5.77
C LYS A 50 -5.74 -11.49 -7.23
N LYS A 51 -6.59 -10.91 -8.08
CA LYS A 51 -6.61 -11.19 -9.53
C LYS A 51 -5.26 -10.86 -10.17
N ARG A 52 -4.70 -9.67 -9.91
CA ARG A 52 -3.37 -9.29 -10.42
C ARG A 52 -2.26 -10.23 -9.94
N ALA A 53 -2.34 -10.74 -8.72
CA ALA A 53 -1.38 -11.72 -8.21
C ALA A 53 -1.49 -13.06 -8.98
N MET A 54 -2.73 -13.48 -9.29
CA MET A 54 -2.98 -14.67 -10.10
C MET A 54 -2.45 -14.51 -11.54
N ASP A 55 -2.72 -13.37 -12.18
CA ASP A 55 -2.24 -13.08 -13.53
C ASP A 55 -0.69 -13.16 -13.61
N ARG A 56 -0.01 -12.63 -12.59
CA ARG A 56 1.46 -12.74 -12.46
C ARG A 56 1.93 -14.17 -12.28
N LEU A 57 1.22 -14.97 -11.49
CA LEU A 57 1.55 -16.37 -11.27
C LEU A 57 1.40 -17.18 -12.57
N THR A 58 0.34 -16.93 -13.33
CA THR A 58 0.14 -17.53 -14.65
C THR A 58 1.30 -17.22 -15.59
N LEU A 59 1.74 -15.96 -15.62
CA LEU A 59 2.88 -15.55 -16.46
C LEU A 59 4.19 -16.25 -16.04
N ILE A 60 4.44 -16.39 -14.74
CA ILE A 60 5.61 -17.13 -14.24
C ILE A 60 5.54 -18.61 -14.62
N ASN A 61 4.37 -19.24 -14.51
CA ASN A 61 4.19 -20.64 -14.92
C ASN A 61 4.42 -20.82 -16.42
N GLN A 62 4.02 -19.86 -17.26
CA GLN A 62 4.31 -19.88 -18.70
C GLN A 62 5.81 -19.75 -18.97
N ILE A 63 6.54 -18.89 -18.24
CA ILE A 63 8.00 -18.80 -18.36
C ILE A 63 8.64 -20.15 -18.02
N GLU A 64 8.21 -20.80 -16.93
CA GLU A 64 8.73 -22.11 -16.52
C GLU A 64 8.45 -23.17 -17.61
N ALA A 65 7.25 -23.17 -18.21
CA ALA A 65 6.91 -24.08 -19.31
C ALA A 65 7.78 -23.84 -20.57
N LEU A 66 8.07 -22.58 -20.91
CA LEU A 66 8.97 -22.25 -22.02
C LEU A 66 10.42 -22.68 -21.75
N MET A 67 10.85 -22.59 -20.49
CA MET A 67 12.17 -23.10 -20.07
C MET A 67 12.24 -24.63 -20.16
N GLU A 68 11.17 -25.34 -19.77
CA GLU A 68 11.06 -26.79 -19.94
C GLU A 68 11.07 -27.21 -21.42
N ALA A 69 10.53 -26.37 -22.31
CA ALA A 69 10.63 -26.55 -23.77
C ALA A 69 12.04 -26.25 -24.35
N GLY A 70 13.02 -25.92 -23.51
CA GLY A 70 14.41 -25.70 -23.90
C GLY A 70 14.77 -24.25 -24.24
N MET A 71 13.87 -23.28 -24.04
CA MET A 71 14.21 -21.86 -24.20
C MET A 71 15.05 -21.36 -23.02
N THR A 72 15.93 -20.40 -23.28
CA THR A 72 16.65 -19.71 -22.21
C THR A 72 15.71 -18.79 -21.43
N LYS A 73 15.94 -18.65 -20.12
CA LYS A 73 15.13 -17.80 -19.24
C LYS A 73 14.99 -16.36 -19.78
N SER A 74 16.04 -15.80 -20.35
CA SER A 74 16.01 -14.48 -20.99
C SER A 74 15.12 -14.44 -22.22
N ALA A 75 15.22 -15.44 -23.11
CA ALA A 75 14.37 -15.53 -24.29
C ALA A 75 12.88 -15.71 -23.94
N SER A 76 12.57 -16.52 -22.93
CA SER A 76 11.20 -16.72 -22.45
C SER A 76 10.60 -15.43 -21.87
N VAL A 77 11.40 -14.65 -21.12
CA VAL A 77 10.95 -13.35 -20.58
C VAL A 77 10.70 -12.36 -21.70
N THR A 78 11.58 -12.25 -22.70
CA THR A 78 11.39 -11.36 -23.85
C THR A 78 10.14 -11.75 -24.64
N ALA A 79 9.99 -13.03 -24.98
CA ALA A 79 8.85 -13.53 -25.74
C ALA A 79 7.50 -13.25 -25.04
N LEU A 80 7.43 -13.41 -23.72
CA LEU A 80 6.21 -13.12 -22.97
C LEU A 80 6.00 -11.63 -22.68
N ALA A 81 7.08 -10.84 -22.58
CA ALA A 81 6.98 -9.39 -22.47
C ALA A 81 6.44 -8.75 -23.76
N ASP A 82 6.73 -9.35 -24.92
CA ASP A 82 6.18 -8.88 -26.20
C ASP A 82 4.71 -9.28 -26.38
N LEU A 83 4.32 -10.44 -25.82
CA LEU A 83 2.95 -10.96 -25.91
C LEU A 83 1.99 -10.37 -24.86
N CYS A 84 2.52 -9.98 -23.69
CA CYS A 84 1.74 -9.45 -22.57
C CYS A 84 2.03 -7.97 -22.37
N ASP A 85 1.07 -7.21 -21.82
CA ASP A 85 1.25 -5.80 -21.44
C ASP A 85 2.07 -5.64 -20.14
N ALA A 86 3.19 -6.36 -20.02
CA ALA A 86 4.06 -6.38 -18.86
C ALA A 86 5.52 -6.17 -19.28
N SER A 87 6.18 -5.19 -18.66
CA SER A 87 7.59 -4.92 -18.97
C SER A 87 8.50 -6.05 -18.49
N ALA A 88 9.53 -6.38 -19.28
CA ALA A 88 10.54 -7.37 -18.93
C ALA A 88 11.15 -7.10 -17.54
N ALA A 89 11.39 -5.84 -17.18
CA ALA A 89 11.88 -5.44 -15.85
C ALA A 89 10.92 -5.84 -14.71
N SER A 90 9.61 -5.74 -14.92
CA SER A 90 8.60 -6.16 -13.93
C SER A 90 8.60 -7.67 -13.75
N ILE A 91 8.73 -8.42 -14.86
CA ILE A 91 8.80 -9.88 -14.85
C ILE A 91 10.05 -10.35 -14.08
N TRP A 92 11.21 -9.74 -14.33
CA TRP A 92 12.43 -10.03 -13.57
C TRP A 92 12.27 -9.74 -12.08
N SER A 93 11.63 -8.63 -11.71
CA SER A 93 11.32 -8.32 -10.31
C SER A 93 10.46 -9.40 -9.65
N TRP A 94 9.44 -9.90 -10.34
CA TRP A 94 8.58 -10.97 -9.82
C TRP A 94 9.32 -12.30 -9.71
N LEU A 95 10.14 -12.65 -10.70
CA LEU A 95 10.98 -13.86 -10.66
C LEU A 95 11.98 -13.83 -9.50
N SER A 96 12.58 -12.67 -9.20
CA SER A 96 13.43 -12.48 -8.03
C SER A 96 12.63 -12.60 -6.73
N ALA A 97 11.39 -12.09 -6.70
CA ALA A 97 10.54 -12.15 -5.51
C ALA A 97 10.07 -13.57 -5.15
N VAL A 98 10.03 -14.50 -6.12
CA VAL A 98 9.66 -15.90 -5.91
C VAL A 98 10.85 -16.87 -5.86
N ALA A 99 12.07 -16.36 -6.02
CA ALA A 99 13.28 -17.18 -6.00
C ALA A 99 13.46 -17.85 -4.63
N GLY A 100 13.53 -19.19 -4.60
CA GLY A 100 13.67 -19.97 -3.35
C GLY A 100 12.35 -20.26 -2.62
N ILE A 101 11.20 -19.79 -3.12
CA ILE A 101 9.89 -20.03 -2.52
C ILE A 101 9.19 -21.23 -3.17
N SER A 102 8.54 -22.05 -2.34
CA SER A 102 7.72 -23.18 -2.77
C SER A 102 6.63 -22.74 -3.76
N ARG A 103 6.38 -23.52 -4.82
CA ARG A 103 5.38 -23.19 -5.86
C ARG A 103 4.00 -22.89 -5.26
N HIS A 104 3.62 -23.57 -4.19
CA HIS A 104 2.33 -23.38 -3.50
C HIS A 104 2.20 -22.02 -2.82
N ASP A 105 3.31 -21.42 -2.38
CA ASP A 105 3.29 -20.18 -1.59
C ASP A 105 3.54 -18.93 -2.44
N ARG A 106 3.97 -19.08 -3.70
CA ARG A 106 4.32 -17.95 -4.59
C ARG A 106 3.19 -16.93 -4.74
N LEU A 107 1.93 -17.37 -4.72
CA LEU A 107 0.78 -16.49 -4.88
C LEU A 107 0.76 -15.36 -3.84
N ALA A 108 1.10 -15.67 -2.58
CA ALA A 108 1.11 -14.70 -1.49
C ALA A 108 2.22 -13.64 -1.65
N TYR A 109 3.35 -14.02 -2.26
CA TYR A 109 4.49 -13.13 -2.50
C TYR A 109 4.32 -12.24 -3.75
N LEU A 110 3.49 -12.65 -4.70
CA LEU A 110 3.24 -11.93 -5.96
C LEU A 110 2.21 -10.80 -5.85
N VAL A 111 1.61 -10.63 -4.67
CA VAL A 111 0.61 -9.60 -4.42
C VAL A 111 1.17 -8.20 -4.67
N PRO A 112 0.52 -7.37 -5.49
CA PRO A 112 0.92 -5.99 -5.67
C PRO A 112 0.80 -5.22 -4.36
N ARG A 113 1.93 -4.72 -3.86
CA ARG A 113 1.98 -3.77 -2.76
C ARG A 113 1.74 -2.37 -3.33
N PHE A 114 0.48 -1.99 -3.49
CA PHE A 114 0.15 -0.60 -3.82
C PHE A 114 0.65 0.28 -2.68
N LYS A 115 1.62 1.14 -2.94
CA LYS A 115 1.96 2.25 -2.04
C LYS A 115 0.80 3.24 -2.07
N GLY A 116 -0.25 2.94 -1.32
CA GLY A 116 -1.37 3.84 -1.11
C GLY A 116 -0.95 4.92 -0.12
N GLY A 117 -1.10 6.18 -0.51
CA GLY A 117 -0.85 7.32 0.36
C GLY A 117 0.39 8.10 -0.04
N GLY A 118 0.21 9.00 -1.00
CA GLY A 118 1.07 10.19 -1.02
C GLY A 118 0.97 10.88 0.35
N CYS A 119 2.06 11.50 0.79
CA CYS A 119 2.07 12.27 2.02
C CYS A 119 0.88 13.24 1.99
N PRO A 120 -0.02 13.21 3.01
CA PRO A 120 -1.07 14.20 3.09
C PRO A 120 -0.44 15.58 3.03
N ALA A 121 -0.91 16.45 2.13
CA ALA A 121 -0.48 17.84 2.13
C ALA A 121 -0.65 18.39 3.55
N ALA A 122 0.39 19.04 4.08
CA ALA A 122 0.29 19.75 5.34
C ALA A 122 -0.71 20.90 5.12
N ILE A 123 -1.86 20.81 5.79
CA ILE A 123 -2.89 21.84 5.76
C ILE A 123 -2.93 22.42 7.15
N GLU A 124 -2.78 23.73 7.25
CA GLU A 124 -2.91 24.43 8.52
C GLU A 124 -4.34 24.33 9.07
N THR A 125 -4.46 24.04 10.36
CA THR A 125 -5.76 23.86 11.03
C THR A 125 -6.61 25.12 10.97
N GLN A 126 -6.00 26.30 11.11
CA GLN A 126 -6.68 27.60 11.06
C GLN A 126 -7.46 27.82 9.76
N LEU A 127 -6.90 27.35 8.64
CA LEU A 127 -7.52 27.44 7.32
C LEU A 127 -8.78 26.56 7.23
N LEU A 128 -8.73 25.36 7.83
CA LEU A 128 -9.84 24.43 7.86
C LEU A 128 -10.95 24.91 8.79
N ASP A 129 -10.62 25.54 9.92
CA ASP A 129 -11.59 26.12 10.84
C ASP A 129 -12.31 27.32 10.22
N ARG A 130 -11.57 28.18 9.50
CA ARG A 130 -12.16 29.29 8.74
C ARG A 130 -13.10 28.77 7.65
N LEU A 131 -12.69 27.72 6.93
CA LEU A 131 -13.49 27.07 5.89
C LEU A 131 -14.75 26.41 6.46
N ALA A 132 -14.64 25.76 7.63
CA ALA A 132 -15.77 25.16 8.35
C ALA A 132 -16.78 26.24 8.78
N ALA A 133 -16.29 27.32 9.39
CA ALA A 133 -17.13 28.44 9.85
C ALA A 133 -17.90 29.11 8.70
N ASP A 134 -17.24 29.30 7.55
CA ASP A 134 -17.90 29.86 6.37
C ASP A 134 -18.92 28.89 5.75
N TYR A 135 -18.62 27.59 5.76
CA TYR A 135 -19.49 26.56 5.17
C TYR A 135 -20.73 26.23 6.03
N LEU A 136 -20.60 26.29 7.35
CA LEU A 136 -21.67 25.97 8.32
C LEU A 136 -22.61 27.15 8.62
N ARG A 137 -22.41 28.30 7.95
CA ARG A 137 -23.26 29.47 8.09
C ARG A 137 -24.71 29.19 7.65
N PRO A 138 -25.75 29.74 8.32
CA PRO A 138 -27.15 29.53 7.97
C PRO A 138 -27.52 29.98 6.54
N GLU A 139 -26.77 30.92 5.96
CA GLU A 139 -26.90 31.36 4.56
C GLU A 139 -26.61 30.23 3.53
N ARG A 140 -26.04 29.09 3.96
CA ARG A 140 -25.71 27.91 3.15
C ARG A 140 -24.95 28.24 1.86
N PRO A 141 -23.81 28.96 1.93
CA PRO A 141 -23.04 29.28 0.74
C PRO A 141 -22.58 28.02 -0.02
N SER A 142 -22.35 28.17 -1.32
CA SER A 142 -21.82 27.08 -2.13
C SER A 142 -20.37 26.76 -1.76
N TRP A 143 -19.96 25.50 -1.93
CA TRP A 143 -18.58 25.07 -1.64
C TRP A 143 -17.56 25.89 -2.44
N ALA A 144 -17.85 26.18 -3.71
CA ALA A 144 -16.99 27.00 -4.57
C ALA A 144 -16.82 28.43 -4.03
N ALA A 145 -17.88 29.03 -3.46
CA ALA A 145 -17.79 30.35 -2.84
C ALA A 145 -16.93 30.34 -1.57
N CYS A 146 -17.06 29.30 -0.73
CA CYS A 146 -16.26 29.14 0.47
C CYS A 146 -14.78 28.98 0.14
N VAL A 147 -14.45 28.10 -0.81
CA VAL A 147 -13.06 27.88 -1.27
C VAL A 147 -12.47 29.16 -1.86
N ARG A 148 -13.24 29.97 -2.59
CA ARG A 148 -12.78 31.26 -3.13
C ARG A 148 -12.43 32.25 -2.01
N ARG A 149 -13.25 32.36 -0.97
CA ARG A 149 -12.97 33.23 0.20
C ARG A 149 -11.74 32.78 0.96
N VAL A 150 -11.61 31.47 1.18
CA VAL A 150 -10.45 30.87 1.86
C VAL A 150 -9.18 31.00 1.03
N LYS A 151 -9.27 31.01 -0.30
CA LYS A 151 -8.13 31.28 -1.19
C LYS A 151 -7.58 32.69 -1.00
N VAL A 152 -8.43 33.70 -0.92
CA VAL A 152 -8.00 35.09 -0.65
C VAL A 152 -7.29 35.19 0.71
N PHE A 153 -7.81 34.49 1.72
CA PHE A 153 -7.18 34.42 3.04
C PHE A 153 -5.83 33.69 3.02
N ALA A 154 -5.73 32.58 2.27
CA ALA A 154 -4.48 31.84 2.12
C ALA A 154 -3.40 32.68 1.40
N GLU A 155 -3.80 33.42 0.36
CA GLU A 155 -2.91 34.34 -0.38
C GLU A 155 -2.37 35.45 0.53
N SER A 156 -3.20 36.01 1.43
CA SER A 156 -2.74 37.06 2.35
C SER A 156 -1.80 36.57 3.46
N HIS A 157 -1.85 35.28 3.79
CA HIS A 157 -1.00 34.65 4.82
C HIS A 157 0.17 33.86 4.22
N GLY A 158 0.31 33.82 2.88
CA GLY A 158 1.36 33.06 2.19
C GLY A 158 1.21 31.54 2.31
N ILE A 159 0.01 31.03 2.62
CA ILE A 159 -0.25 29.61 2.83
C ILE A 159 -0.53 28.93 1.50
N SER A 160 0.12 27.78 1.24
CA SER A 160 -0.15 26.98 0.04
C SER A 160 -1.49 26.25 0.14
N LEU A 161 -2.46 26.63 -0.71
CA LEU A 161 -3.79 26.04 -0.72
C LEU A 161 -3.81 24.74 -1.57
N PRO A 162 -4.17 23.58 -1.00
CA PRO A 162 -4.34 22.36 -1.79
C PRO A 162 -5.63 22.40 -2.64
N HIS A 163 -5.75 21.45 -3.56
CA HIS A 163 -6.95 21.31 -4.41
C HIS A 163 -8.25 21.22 -3.58
N ALA A 164 -9.34 21.81 -4.08
CA ALA A 164 -10.62 21.92 -3.36
C ALA A 164 -11.17 20.56 -2.88
N ARG A 165 -10.93 19.48 -3.65
CA ARG A 165 -11.31 18.11 -3.27
C ARG A 165 -10.54 17.58 -2.05
N THR A 166 -9.28 17.99 -1.89
CA THR A 166 -8.44 17.62 -0.75
C THR A 166 -8.92 18.32 0.52
N LEU A 167 -9.28 19.60 0.43
CA LEU A 167 -9.91 20.35 1.52
C LEU A 167 -11.21 19.69 1.97
N TRP A 168 -12.09 19.33 1.04
CA TRP A 168 -13.35 18.65 1.35
C TRP A 168 -13.14 17.34 2.11
N ARG A 169 -12.25 16.47 1.59
CA ARG A 169 -11.91 15.21 2.25
C ARG A 169 -11.34 15.41 3.66
N ARG A 170 -10.55 16.45 3.86
CA ARG A 170 -9.95 16.76 5.16
C ARG A 170 -11.00 17.30 6.13
N LEU A 171 -11.88 18.17 5.65
CA LEU A 171 -12.97 18.74 6.43
C LEU A 171 -13.92 17.65 6.94
N CYS A 172 -14.39 16.74 6.09
CA CYS A 172 -15.22 15.60 6.48
C CYS A 172 -14.55 14.62 7.45
N LYS A 173 -13.22 14.64 7.54
CA LYS A 173 -12.47 13.80 8.49
C LYS A 173 -12.35 14.48 9.87
N LEU A 174 -12.34 15.81 9.92
CA LEU A 174 -12.23 16.60 11.14
C LEU A 174 -13.59 16.82 11.79
N TYR A 175 -14.57 17.24 10.99
CA TYR A 175 -15.95 17.45 11.39
C TYR A 175 -16.74 16.26 10.88
N ASP A 176 -17.24 15.45 11.81
CA ASP A 176 -18.03 14.26 11.50
C ASP A 176 -19.11 14.58 10.44
N GLY A 177 -19.29 13.66 9.49
CA GLY A 177 -20.14 13.86 8.32
C GLY A 177 -21.60 14.15 8.70
N GLN A 178 -22.06 13.60 9.83
CA GLN A 178 -23.40 13.85 10.36
C GLN A 178 -23.53 15.29 10.87
N THR A 179 -22.52 15.82 11.57
CA THR A 179 -22.51 17.21 12.03
C THR A 179 -22.65 18.19 10.86
N MET A 180 -21.92 17.92 9.77
CA MET A 180 -21.96 18.74 8.56
C MET A 180 -23.32 18.69 7.86
N ALA A 181 -24.02 17.56 7.92
CA ALA A 181 -25.31 17.35 7.27
C ALA A 181 -26.50 17.89 8.08
N SER A 182 -26.49 17.67 9.40
CA SER A 182 -27.52 18.14 10.33
C SER A 182 -27.68 19.66 10.30
N HIS A 183 -26.57 20.40 10.23
CA HIS A 183 -26.61 21.87 10.10
C HIS A 183 -27.16 22.36 8.75
N ARG A 184 -27.18 21.51 7.73
CA ARG A 184 -27.71 21.83 6.39
C ARG A 184 -29.16 21.43 6.17
N GLY A 185 -29.81 20.76 7.13
CA GLY A 185 -31.25 20.47 7.12
C GLY A 185 -31.79 20.04 5.77
N GLU A 186 -31.42 18.84 5.33
CA GLU A 186 -32.21 17.95 4.46
C GLU A 186 -31.46 16.63 4.26
N GLN A 187 -32.22 15.56 4.08
CA GLN A 187 -31.78 14.17 4.03
C GLN A 187 -30.57 13.98 3.11
N LEU A 188 -29.56 13.26 3.63
CA LEU A 188 -28.31 12.99 2.91
C LEU A 188 -28.61 12.41 1.51
N PRO A 189 -28.04 12.96 0.44
CA PRO A 189 -28.31 12.47 -0.91
C PRO A 189 -27.93 10.99 -1.02
N ALA A 190 -28.73 10.21 -1.75
CA ALA A 190 -28.65 8.73 -1.77
C ALA A 190 -27.29 8.17 -2.24
N TRP A 191 -26.46 8.96 -2.92
CA TRP A 191 -25.10 8.57 -3.28
C TRP A 191 -24.11 8.72 -2.11
N LEU A 192 -24.38 9.60 -1.16
CA LEU A 192 -23.61 9.84 0.06
C LEU A 192 -23.93 8.81 1.14
N LEU A 193 -25.21 8.46 1.32
CA LEU A 193 -25.66 7.37 2.21
C LEU A 193 -25.05 6.01 1.83
N ARG A 194 -24.81 5.76 0.54
CA ARG A 194 -24.13 4.54 0.05
C ARG A 194 -22.65 4.46 0.43
N ARG A 195 -22.04 5.57 0.83
CA ARG A 195 -20.62 5.68 1.20
C ARG A 195 -20.38 5.73 2.70
N LEU A 196 -21.43 5.95 3.50
CA LEU A 196 -21.33 5.97 4.96
C LEU A 196 -21.40 4.52 5.52
N PRO A 197 -20.59 4.19 6.55
CA PRO A 197 -20.65 2.90 7.21
C PRO A 197 -22.01 2.70 7.90
N ALA A 198 -22.46 1.45 8.03
CA ALA A 198 -23.84 1.11 8.40
C ALA A 198 -24.30 1.61 9.78
N ASN A 199 -23.39 2.04 10.66
CA ASN A 199 -23.70 2.62 11.96
C ASN A 199 -24.29 4.03 11.90
N ASP A 200 -24.11 4.73 10.77
CA ASP A 200 -24.44 6.15 10.60
C ASP A 200 -25.58 6.38 9.59
N ARG A 201 -26.42 5.35 9.36
CA ARG A 201 -27.61 5.39 8.49
C ARG A 201 -28.83 5.97 9.19
#